data_AF-A0A2R4ZST8-F1
#
_entry.id   AF-A0A2R4ZST8-F1
#
_cell.length_a   1.000
_cell.length_b   1.000
_cell.length_c   1.000
_cell.angle_alpha   90.00
_cell.angle_beta   90.00
_cell.angle_gamma   90.00
#
_symmetry.space_group_name_H-M   'P 1'
#
loop_
_entity.id
_entity.type
_entity.pdbx_description
1 polymer ?
#
loop_
_entity_poly.entity_id
_entity_poly.type
_entity_poly.pdbx_seq_one_letter_code
_entity_poly.pdbx_strand_id
1 'polypeptide(L)'
;MSSIVFPSREWAEAYCKALNESPEYRRLGKGWVWPILFVVTSLPPELRARYPSGSPGFIADLYDGECRGVRFFDDASGVDAPFILSAKYSDWLDIIAGRESPVSAIVKRKLVLKKGDMAAVLRYASAAMEMVRAAQRVGGVQV
;
A
#
# COMPACT_ATOMS: atom_id res chain seq x y z
N MET A 1 -5.30 -18.94 15.68
CA MET A 1 -5.39 -17.49 15.46
C MET A 1 -4.89 -17.23 14.06
N SER A 2 -5.75 -16.92 13.10
CA SER A 2 -5.35 -16.69 11.72
C SER A 2 -4.45 -15.47 11.66
N SER A 3 -3.18 -15.65 11.28
CA SER A 3 -2.26 -14.53 11.09
C SER A 3 -2.68 -13.75 9.85
N ILE A 4 -2.95 -12.47 10.01
CA ILE A 4 -3.12 -11.53 8.90
C ILE A 4 -1.72 -11.31 8.31
N VAL A 5 -1.52 -11.59 7.02
CA VAL A 5 -0.19 -11.56 6.38
C VAL A 5 -0.24 -10.68 5.15
N PHE A 6 0.73 -9.78 5.00
CA PHE A 6 0.86 -8.97 3.78
C PHE A 6 1.27 -9.86 2.58
N PRO A 7 0.70 -9.70 1.37
CA PRO A 7 -0.32 -8.72 0.98
C PRO A 7 -1.73 -9.34 0.86
N SER A 8 -2.19 -10.18 1.79
CA SER A 8 -3.48 -10.85 1.63
C SER A 8 -4.68 -9.89 1.59
N ARG A 9 -5.82 -10.39 1.08
CA ARG A 9 -7.09 -9.65 1.10
C ARG A 9 -7.44 -9.17 2.51
N GLU A 10 -7.33 -10.04 3.50
CA GLU A 10 -7.64 -9.74 4.89
C GLU A 10 -6.72 -8.64 5.44
N TRP A 11 -5.45 -8.61 5.00
CA TRP A 11 -4.51 -7.55 5.34
C TRP A 11 -4.94 -6.21 4.73
N ALA A 12 -5.33 -6.18 3.45
CA ALA A 12 -5.80 -4.96 2.78
C ALA A 12 -7.06 -4.39 3.44
N GLU A 13 -7.99 -5.24 3.84
CA GLU A 13 -9.22 -4.85 4.55
C GLU A 13 -8.90 -4.28 5.95
N ALA A 14 -8.04 -4.98 6.71
CA ALA A 14 -7.55 -4.50 8.00
C ALA A 14 -6.80 -3.16 7.88
N TYR A 15 -6.02 -2.98 6.82
CA TYR A 15 -5.31 -1.74 6.52
C TYR A 15 -6.27 -0.57 6.26
N CYS A 16 -7.30 -0.79 5.44
CA CYS A 16 -8.34 0.22 5.22
C CYS A 16 -9.04 0.65 6.51
N LYS A 17 -9.36 -0.32 7.38
CA LYS A 17 -9.91 -0.04 8.71
C LYS A 17 -8.94 0.78 9.57
N ALA A 18 -7.67 0.39 9.60
CA ALA A 18 -6.63 1.07 10.40
C ALA A 18 -6.36 2.51 9.93
N LEU A 19 -6.57 2.82 8.64
CA LEU A 19 -6.55 4.20 8.12
C LEU A 19 -7.71 5.02 8.69
N ASN A 20 -8.92 4.46 8.68
CA ASN A 20 -10.12 5.14 9.18
C ASN A 20 -10.10 5.38 10.69
N GLU A 21 -9.32 4.60 11.43
CA GLU A 21 -9.09 4.76 12.88
C GLU A 21 -8.03 5.83 13.21
N SER A 22 -7.36 6.44 12.21
CA SER A 22 -6.36 7.47 12.41
C SER A 22 -6.93 8.88 12.26
N PRO A 23 -7.00 9.68 13.34
CA PRO A 23 -7.30 11.11 13.25
C PRO A 23 -6.28 11.87 12.40
N GLU A 24 -5.01 11.48 12.47
CA GLU A 24 -3.90 12.12 11.74
C GLU A 24 -4.02 11.87 10.24
N TYR A 25 -4.27 10.63 9.81
CA TYR A 25 -4.54 10.30 8.41
C TYR A 25 -5.77 11.07 7.91
N ARG A 26 -6.87 11.09 8.69
CA ARG A 26 -8.07 11.85 8.32
C ARG A 26 -7.77 13.32 8.08
N ARG A 27 -6.91 13.92 8.90
CA ARG A 27 -6.52 15.34 8.76
C ARG A 27 -5.55 15.56 7.59
N LEU A 28 -4.55 14.72 7.45
CA LEU A 28 -3.45 14.89 6.48
C LEU A 28 -3.81 14.42 5.08
N GLY A 29 -4.74 13.48 4.95
CA GLY A 29 -5.26 12.98 3.68
C GLY A 29 -6.36 13.84 3.08
N LYS A 30 -6.81 14.91 3.75
CA LYS A 30 -7.83 15.82 3.21
C LYS A 30 -7.42 16.41 1.88
N GLY A 31 -8.34 16.44 0.92
CA GLY A 31 -8.13 16.89 -0.44
C GLY A 31 -7.59 15.82 -1.40
N TRP A 32 -7.16 14.66 -0.90
CA TRP A 32 -6.84 13.52 -1.76
C TRP A 32 -8.13 12.83 -2.22
N VAL A 33 -8.35 12.63 -3.52
CA VAL A 33 -9.64 12.13 -4.03
C VAL A 33 -9.51 10.97 -5.03
N TRP A 34 -8.37 10.30 -5.05
CA TRP A 34 -8.09 9.24 -6.04
C TRP A 34 -7.82 7.88 -5.38
N PRO A 35 -8.32 6.78 -5.95
CA PRO A 35 -7.88 5.46 -5.54
C PRO A 35 -6.40 5.23 -5.90
N ILE A 36 -5.73 4.42 -5.09
CA ILE A 36 -4.35 3.98 -5.32
C ILE A 36 -4.33 2.46 -5.46
N LEU A 37 -3.75 1.97 -6.55
CA LEU A 37 -3.39 0.56 -6.72
C LEU A 37 -1.99 0.33 -6.14
N PHE A 38 -1.88 -0.60 -5.19
CA PHE A 38 -0.62 -1.11 -4.65
C PHE A 38 -0.32 -2.47 -5.28
N VAL A 39 0.83 -2.58 -5.96
CA VAL A 39 1.28 -3.80 -6.63
C VAL A 39 2.53 -4.33 -5.95
N VAL A 40 2.51 -5.62 -5.60
CA VAL A 40 3.64 -6.33 -5.03
C VAL A 40 4.30 -7.15 -6.12
N THR A 41 5.63 -7.15 -6.18
CA THR A 41 6.41 -7.93 -7.15
C THR A 41 7.51 -8.72 -6.45
N SER A 42 8.20 -9.61 -7.16
CA SER A 42 9.34 -10.38 -6.62
C SER A 42 8.99 -11.11 -5.32
N LEU A 43 7.88 -11.85 -5.34
CA LEU A 43 7.38 -12.59 -4.18
C LEU A 43 8.34 -13.72 -3.77
N PRO A 44 8.46 -14.01 -2.46
CA PRO A 44 9.18 -15.19 -1.99
C PRO A 44 8.43 -16.48 -2.39
N PRO A 45 9.10 -17.65 -2.40
CA PRO A 45 8.53 -18.91 -2.89
C PRO A 45 7.16 -19.27 -2.30
N GLU A 46 6.98 -19.09 -1.00
CA GLU A 46 5.75 -19.38 -0.27
C GLU A 46 4.57 -18.52 -0.76
N LEU A 47 4.82 -17.26 -1.10
CA LEU A 47 3.78 -16.38 -1.64
C LEU A 47 3.58 -16.59 -3.14
N ARG A 48 4.60 -17.03 -3.90
CA ARG A 48 4.44 -17.41 -5.32
C ARG A 48 3.52 -18.61 -5.49
N ALA A 49 3.53 -19.57 -4.56
CA ALA A 49 2.60 -20.68 -4.56
C ALA A 49 1.14 -20.21 -4.40
N ARG A 50 0.91 -19.15 -3.60
CA ARG A 50 -0.41 -18.54 -3.38
C ARG A 50 -0.84 -17.59 -4.50
N TYR A 51 0.11 -16.88 -5.11
CA TYR A 51 -0.12 -15.89 -6.17
C TYR A 51 0.76 -16.21 -7.39
N PRO A 52 0.35 -17.18 -8.24
CA PRO A 52 1.18 -17.66 -9.35
C PRO A 52 1.50 -16.60 -10.42
N SER A 53 0.66 -15.56 -10.53
CA SER A 53 0.92 -14.39 -11.38
C SER A 53 2.23 -13.66 -11.01
N GLY A 54 2.67 -13.78 -9.76
CA GLY A 54 3.82 -13.06 -9.21
C GLY A 54 3.55 -11.59 -8.90
N SER A 55 2.32 -11.10 -9.13
CA SER A 55 1.96 -9.69 -8.96
C SER A 55 0.61 -9.46 -8.29
N PRO A 56 0.38 -9.97 -7.04
CA PRO A 56 -0.81 -9.62 -6.30
C PRO A 56 -0.83 -8.13 -5.96
N GLY A 57 -2.02 -7.60 -5.71
CA GLY A 57 -2.18 -6.19 -5.35
C GLY A 57 -3.59 -5.86 -4.89
N PHE A 58 -3.77 -4.61 -4.46
CA PHE A 58 -5.10 -4.12 -4.10
C PHE A 58 -5.24 -2.63 -4.43
N ILE A 59 -6.44 -2.24 -4.83
CA ILE A 59 -6.85 -0.85 -4.85
C ILE A 59 -7.38 -0.49 -3.48
N ALA A 60 -6.87 0.60 -2.90
CA ALA A 60 -7.51 1.30 -1.79
C ALA A 60 -8.29 2.50 -2.35
N ASP A 61 -9.59 2.56 -2.07
CA ASP A 61 -10.42 3.69 -2.44
C ASP A 61 -10.29 4.81 -1.41
N LEU A 62 -9.34 5.72 -1.66
CA LEU A 62 -8.98 6.80 -0.75
C LEU A 62 -9.66 8.10 -1.15
N TYR A 63 -10.34 8.74 -0.20
CA TYR A 63 -11.06 9.98 -0.44
C TYR A 63 -11.13 10.85 0.82
N ASP A 64 -10.62 12.06 0.71
CA ASP A 64 -10.64 13.12 1.73
C ASP A 64 -10.19 12.68 3.14
N GLY A 65 -9.15 11.85 3.22
CA GLY A 65 -8.63 11.31 4.48
C GLY A 65 -9.35 10.04 4.98
N GLU A 66 -10.17 9.41 4.15
CA GLU A 66 -10.86 8.16 4.46
C GLU A 66 -10.51 7.07 3.46
N CYS A 67 -10.51 5.82 3.92
CA CYS A 67 -10.50 4.64 3.07
C CYS A 67 -11.93 4.08 2.98
N ARG A 68 -12.57 4.20 1.83
CA ARG A 68 -13.97 3.79 1.61
C ARG A 68 -14.12 2.29 1.33
N GLY A 69 -13.02 1.62 1.02
CA GLY A 69 -12.98 0.19 0.76
C GLY A 69 -11.72 -0.23 0.04
N VAL A 70 -11.59 -1.54 -0.16
CA VAL A 70 -10.49 -2.14 -0.92
C VAL A 70 -11.00 -3.16 -1.92
N ARG A 71 -10.27 -3.30 -3.02
CA ARG A 71 -10.47 -4.37 -4.01
C ARG A 71 -9.16 -5.11 -4.22
N PHE A 72 -9.12 -6.37 -3.82
CA PHE A 72 -7.94 -7.24 -3.92
C PHE A 72 -7.90 -8.01 -5.24
N PHE A 73 -6.69 -8.26 -5.74
CA PHE A 73 -6.40 -9.01 -6.96
C PHE A 73 -5.27 -10.00 -6.74
N ASP A 74 -5.49 -11.25 -7.14
CA ASP A 74 -4.41 -12.25 -7.23
C ASP A 74 -3.44 -11.92 -8.38
N ASP A 75 -3.90 -11.18 -9.40
CA ASP A 75 -3.07 -10.61 -10.46
C ASP A 75 -3.47 -9.15 -10.74
N ALA A 76 -2.60 -8.22 -10.37
CA ALA A 76 -2.77 -6.79 -10.58
C ALA A 76 -2.05 -6.26 -11.85
N SER A 77 -1.40 -7.11 -12.65
CA SER A 77 -0.55 -6.69 -13.77
C SER A 77 -1.30 -5.92 -14.87
N GLY A 78 -2.57 -6.24 -15.10
CA GLY A 78 -3.46 -5.57 -16.05
C GLY A 78 -4.47 -4.59 -15.44
N VAL A 79 -4.38 -4.32 -14.13
CA VAL A 79 -5.35 -3.48 -13.44
C VAL A 79 -4.95 -2.01 -13.56
N ASP A 80 -5.89 -1.17 -13.99
CA ASP A 80 -5.69 0.28 -14.08
C ASP A 80 -6.26 1.04 -12.87
N ALA A 81 -5.58 2.13 -12.49
CA ALA A 81 -6.01 3.08 -11.47
C ALA A 81 -5.38 4.47 -11.75
N PRO A 82 -5.95 5.56 -11.21
CA PRO A 82 -5.35 6.90 -11.35
C PRO A 82 -3.94 6.99 -10.78
N PHE A 83 -3.66 6.25 -9.70
CA PHE A 83 -2.34 6.08 -9.12
C PHE A 83 -1.99 4.60 -9.00
N ILE A 84 -0.80 4.23 -9.47
CA ILE A 84 -0.29 2.85 -9.39
C ILE A 84 1.11 2.90 -8.79
N LEU A 85 1.26 2.32 -7.59
CA LEU A 85 2.52 2.17 -6.89
C LEU A 85 2.95 0.70 -6.91
N SER A 86 4.22 0.45 -7.24
CA SER A 86 4.77 -0.89 -7.32
C SER A 86 6.12 -0.97 -6.63
N ALA A 87 6.35 -2.04 -5.87
CA ALA A 87 7.64 -2.35 -5.27
C ALA A 87 7.82 -3.87 -5.15
N LYS A 88 9.06 -4.30 -4.90
CA LYS A 88 9.35 -5.68 -4.55
C LYS A 88 8.78 -5.98 -3.16
N TYR A 89 8.48 -7.25 -2.89
CA TYR A 89 7.97 -7.67 -1.59
C TYR A 89 8.85 -7.20 -0.44
N SER A 90 10.17 -7.40 -0.53
CA SER A 90 11.13 -6.95 0.49
C SER A 90 11.12 -5.44 0.72
N ASP A 91 10.99 -4.65 -0.35
CA ASP A 91 10.93 -3.18 -0.25
C ASP A 91 9.61 -2.74 0.42
N TRP A 92 8.49 -3.41 0.12
CA TRP A 92 7.24 -3.20 0.84
C TRP A 92 7.38 -3.52 2.33
N LEU A 93 8.08 -4.60 2.70
CA LEU A 93 8.31 -4.93 4.11
C LEU A 93 9.16 -3.86 4.82
N ASP A 94 10.20 -3.34 4.17
CA ASP A 94 11.01 -2.23 4.72
C ASP A 94 10.17 -0.97 4.94
N ILE A 95 9.29 -0.64 4.00
CA ILE A 95 8.40 0.51 4.10
C ILE A 95 7.38 0.32 5.22
N ILE A 96 6.68 -0.82 5.24
CA ILE A 96 5.68 -1.13 6.27
C ILE A 96 6.34 -1.22 7.65
N ALA A 97 7.55 -1.77 7.77
CA ALA A 97 8.28 -1.80 9.03
C ALA A 97 8.79 -0.41 9.46
N GLY A 98 8.70 0.62 8.61
CA GLY A 98 9.22 1.96 8.88
C GLY A 98 10.74 2.08 8.79
N ARG A 99 11.42 1.07 8.24
CA ARG A 99 12.87 1.12 7.95
C ARG A 99 13.21 2.01 6.76
N GLU A 100 12.25 2.21 5.87
CA GLU A 100 12.36 3.09 4.70
C GLU A 100 11.10 3.95 4.60
N SER A 101 11.25 5.28 4.44
CA SER A 101 10.09 6.15 4.24
C SER A 101 9.58 6.08 2.79
N PRO A 102 8.28 6.31 2.51
CA PRO A 102 7.76 6.26 1.14
C PRO A 102 8.47 7.22 0.18
N VAL A 103 8.78 8.44 0.63
CA VAL A 103 9.49 9.44 -0.18
C VAL A 103 10.91 8.97 -0.50
N SER A 104 11.64 8.48 0.51
CA SER A 104 13.00 7.96 0.31
C SER A 104 13.00 6.73 -0.59
N ALA A 105 12.04 5.82 -0.45
CA ALA A 105 11.86 4.67 -1.32
C ALA A 105 11.61 5.06 -2.78
N ILE A 106 10.85 6.14 -3.03
CA ILE A 106 10.62 6.68 -4.38
C ILE A 106 11.93 7.21 -4.96
N VAL A 107 12.66 8.04 -4.22
CA VAL A 107 13.96 8.60 -4.66
C VAL A 107 14.96 7.49 -5.00
N LYS A 108 15.00 6.44 -4.16
CA LYS A 108 15.85 5.25 -4.37
C LYS A 108 15.31 4.28 -5.43
N ARG A 109 14.15 4.56 -6.03
CA ARG A 109 13.44 3.71 -7.00
C ARG A 109 13.06 2.31 -6.46
N LYS A 110 13.00 2.16 -5.14
CA LYS A 110 12.45 0.96 -4.46
C LYS A 110 10.92 0.93 -4.55
N LEU A 111 10.30 2.11 -4.40
CA LEU A 111 8.88 2.33 -4.61
C LEU A 111 8.67 3.10 -5.92
N VAL A 112 8.01 2.49 -6.90
CA VAL A 112 7.88 3.04 -8.25
C VAL A 112 6.45 3.52 -8.48
N LEU A 113 6.27 4.81 -8.75
CA LEU A 113 5.03 5.36 -9.29
C LEU A 113 4.94 5.04 -10.77
N LYS A 114 4.15 4.02 -11.12
CA LYS A 114 3.94 3.56 -12.50
C LYS A 114 2.96 4.46 -13.26
N LYS A 115 1.99 5.04 -12.56
CA LYS A 115 0.98 5.98 -13.08
C LYS A 115 0.55 6.93 -11.97
N GLY A 116 0.29 8.19 -12.31
CA GLY A 116 -0.16 9.24 -11.40
C GLY A 116 0.71 10.50 -11.42
N ASP A 117 0.28 11.56 -10.70
CA ASP A 117 1.02 12.81 -10.55
C ASP A 117 2.04 12.71 -9.40
N MET A 118 3.34 12.73 -9.72
CA MET A 118 4.41 12.71 -8.72
C MET A 118 4.36 13.94 -7.80
N ALA A 119 3.96 15.11 -8.31
CA ALA A 119 3.85 16.30 -7.49
C ALA A 119 2.74 16.13 -6.44
N ALA A 120 1.64 15.47 -6.77
CA ALA A 120 0.62 15.08 -5.80
C ALA A 120 1.19 14.15 -4.72
N VAL A 121 1.90 13.09 -5.11
CA VAL A 121 2.52 12.16 -4.15
C VAL A 121 3.43 12.88 -3.16
N LEU A 122 4.27 13.82 -3.64
CA LEU A 122 5.16 14.59 -2.78
C LEU A 122 4.41 15.60 -1.89
N ARG A 123 3.36 16.25 -2.40
CA ARG A 123 2.50 17.15 -1.59
C ARG A 123 1.85 16.40 -0.42
N TYR A 124 1.45 15.15 -0.63
CA TYR A 124 0.79 14.31 0.37
C TYR A 124 1.77 13.39 1.14
N ALA A 125 3.07 13.72 1.17
CA ALA A 125 4.08 12.90 1.84
C ALA A 125 3.77 12.63 3.33
N SER A 126 3.22 13.60 4.06
CA SER A 126 2.82 13.39 5.46
C SER A 126 1.65 12.42 5.60
N ALA A 127 0.68 12.43 4.68
CA ALA A 127 -0.39 11.43 4.65
C ALA A 127 0.16 10.03 4.34
N ALA A 128 1.13 9.93 3.42
CA ALA A 128 1.81 8.67 3.13
C ALA A 128 2.58 8.12 4.34
N MET A 129 3.12 8.97 5.21
CA MET A 129 3.70 8.51 6.49
C MET A 129 2.65 7.95 7.44
N GLU A 130 1.47 8.57 7.55
CA GLU A 130 0.37 8.02 8.34
C GLU A 130 -0.19 6.72 7.75
N MET A 131 -0.17 6.57 6.43
CA MET A 131 -0.44 5.30 5.77
C MET A 131 0.53 4.20 6.21
N VAL A 132 1.83 4.49 6.30
CA VAL A 132 2.80 3.54 6.86
C VAL A 132 2.47 3.20 8.32
N ARG A 133 2.13 4.19 9.16
CA ARG A 133 1.74 3.91 10.57
C ARG A 133 0.48 3.05 10.66
N ALA A 134 -0.50 3.26 9.80
CA ALA A 134 -1.68 2.41 9.73
C ALA A 134 -1.31 0.96 9.35
N ALA A 135 -0.42 0.78 8.37
CA ALA A 135 0.09 -0.54 8.01
C ALA A 135 0.88 -1.21 9.16
N GLN A 136 1.67 -0.46 9.92
CA GLN A 136 2.37 -0.94 11.12
C GLN A 136 1.41 -1.46 12.20
N ARG A 137 0.26 -0.81 12.40
CA ARG A 137 -0.76 -1.26 13.35
C ARG A 137 -1.41 -2.59 12.94
N VAL A 138 -1.53 -2.85 11.63
CA VAL A 138 -2.02 -4.15 11.13
C VAL A 138 -0.97 -5.25 11.35
N GLY A 139 0.31 -4.94 11.23
CA GLY A 139 1.39 -5.91 11.33
C GLY A 139 1.39 -6.88 10.14
N GLY A 140 1.61 -8.18 10.40
CA GLY A 140 1.56 -9.20 9.35
C GLY A 140 2.73 -9.18 8.37
N VAL A 141 3.78 -8.46 8.72
CA VAL A 141 5.06 -8.39 8.00
C VAL A 141 6.09 -9.09 8.88
N GLN A 142 6.45 -10.33 8.51
CA GLN A 142 7.56 -11.03 9.14
C GLN A 142 8.86 -10.49 8.53
N VAL A 143 9.68 -9.87 9.37
CA VAL A 143 11.01 -9.37 9.03
C VAL A 143 12.01 -10.52 8.99
#